data_AF-A0A0R2K8I3-F1
#
_entry.id   AF-A0A0R2K8I3-F1
#
_cell.length_a   1.000
_cell.length_b   1.000
_cell.length_c   1.000
_cell.angle_alpha   90.00
_cell.angle_beta   90.00
_cell.angle_gamma   90.00
#
_symmetry.space_group_name_H-M   'P 1'
#
loop_
_entity.id
_entity.type
_entity.pdbx_description
1 polymer ?
#
loop_
_entity_poly.entity_id
_entity_poly.type
_entity_poly.pdbx_seq_one_letter_code
_entity_poly.pdbx_strand_id
1 'polypeptide(L)'
;MRFPLAVIEEATQVIKQYAEKPFLLGYRISPEEIEKPGITLEDTLEFIDRLKETKIDYLHVSQGDVWRTSLRDQNSSQIVNEVIRNRVAGTFPLIVVGSVKTPQEAEKACKSFDMVALGHESLWEPKWVQKVENGDESAIRYSVSKEDLIDLGIQPSYV
;
A
#
# COMPACT_ATOMS: atom_id res chain seq x y z
N MET A 1 11.95 9.12 -15.17
CA MET A 1 12.25 8.23 -14.03
C MET A 1 13.66 8.33 -13.44
N ARG A 2 14.53 9.30 -13.81
CA ARG A 2 15.93 9.34 -13.29
C ARG A 2 16.03 9.47 -11.76
N PHE A 3 15.28 10.40 -11.19
CA PHE A 3 15.35 10.70 -9.76
C PHE A 3 14.96 9.52 -8.85
N PRO A 4 13.79 8.87 -8.99
CA PRO A 4 13.43 7.77 -8.09
C PRO A 4 14.38 6.57 -8.22
N LEU A 5 14.90 6.27 -9.41
CA LEU A 5 15.88 5.19 -9.59
C LEU A 5 17.21 5.51 -8.91
N ALA A 6 17.68 6.77 -8.98
CA ALA A 6 18.89 7.19 -8.27
C ALA A 6 18.73 7.10 -6.74
N VAL A 7 17.54 7.40 -6.21
CA VAL A 7 17.24 7.26 -4.78
C VAL A 7 17.25 5.80 -4.36
N ILE A 8 16.66 4.89 -5.16
CA ILE A 8 16.70 3.45 -4.87
C ILE A 8 18.13 2.92 -4.88
N GLU A 9 18.94 3.34 -5.85
CA GLU A 9 20.35 2.94 -5.95
C GLU A 9 21.14 3.41 -4.74
N GLU A 10 21.03 4.69 -4.36
CA GLU A 10 21.71 5.22 -3.18
C GLU A 10 21.25 4.52 -1.90
N ALA A 11 19.94 4.32 -1.70
CA ALA A 11 19.42 3.58 -0.56
C ALA A 11 19.96 2.15 -0.50
N THR A 12 20.05 1.48 -1.66
CA THR A 12 20.62 0.13 -1.77
C THR A 12 22.10 0.11 -1.37
N GLN A 13 22.89 1.13 -1.78
CA GLN A 13 24.30 1.25 -1.40
C GLN A 13 24.46 1.52 0.10
N VAL A 14 23.67 2.42 0.67
CA VAL A 14 23.66 2.71 2.11
C VAL A 14 23.29 1.46 2.91
N ILE A 15 22.24 0.73 2.51
CA ILE A 15 21.86 -0.53 3.16
C ILE A 15 23.01 -1.53 3.11
N LYS A 16 23.64 -1.71 1.94
CA LYS A 16 24.78 -2.62 1.78
C LYS A 16 25.97 -2.23 2.68
N GLN A 17 26.20 -0.94 2.89
CA GLN A 17 27.32 -0.45 3.67
C GLN A 17 27.09 -0.55 5.20
N TYR A 18 25.87 -0.26 5.66
CA TYR A 18 25.61 -0.02 7.08
C TYR A 18 24.68 -1.05 7.75
N ALA A 19 23.91 -1.84 7.00
CA ALA A 19 23.01 -2.80 7.62
C ALA A 19 23.77 -4.02 8.17
N GLU A 20 23.64 -4.26 9.48
CA GLU A 20 24.26 -5.41 10.17
C GLU A 20 23.40 -6.69 10.12
N LYS A 21 22.17 -6.57 9.61
CA LYS A 21 21.18 -7.66 9.49
C LYS A 21 20.39 -7.47 8.19
N PRO A 22 19.66 -8.50 7.71
CA PRO A 22 18.78 -8.35 6.55
C PRO A 22 17.87 -7.14 6.71
N PHE A 23 17.87 -6.26 5.70
CA PHE A 23 17.15 -4.99 5.69
C PHE A 23 16.32 -4.91 4.41
N LEU A 24 15.01 -4.68 4.56
CA LEU A 24 14.09 -4.59 3.43
C LEU A 24 14.01 -3.15 2.90
N LEU A 25 14.07 -3.00 1.58
CA LEU A 25 13.82 -1.76 0.85
C LEU A 25 12.54 -1.89 0.03
N GLY A 26 11.45 -1.31 0.51
CA GLY A 26 10.20 -1.20 -0.26
C GLY A 26 10.09 0.08 -1.06
N TYR A 27 9.27 0.06 -2.12
CA TYR A 27 8.87 1.26 -2.85
C TYR A 27 7.36 1.45 -2.79
N ARG A 28 6.88 2.68 -2.52
CA ARG A 28 5.45 3.02 -2.50
C ARG A 28 5.10 4.00 -3.62
N ILE A 29 4.06 3.69 -4.39
CA ILE A 29 3.58 4.51 -5.52
C ILE A 29 2.10 4.85 -5.38
N SER A 30 1.72 6.01 -5.91
CA SER A 30 0.35 6.26 -6.38
C SER A 30 0.33 6.03 -7.89
N PRO A 31 -0.58 5.21 -8.43
CA PRO A 31 -0.48 4.77 -9.82
C PRO A 31 -0.92 5.81 -10.85
N GLU A 32 -1.73 6.78 -10.43
CA GLU A 32 -2.29 7.82 -11.30
C GLU A 32 -2.51 9.12 -10.53
N GLU A 33 -2.32 10.25 -11.20
CA GLU A 33 -2.69 11.60 -10.77
C GLU A 33 -3.71 12.16 -11.77
N ILE A 34 -4.63 13.04 -11.37
CA ILE A 34 -5.67 13.56 -12.29
C ILE A 34 -5.19 14.81 -13.06
N GLU A 35 -4.15 15.44 -12.56
CA GLU A 35 -3.59 16.70 -12.99
C GLU A 35 -2.96 16.62 -14.40
N LYS A 36 -2.72 17.80 -14.99
CA LYS A 36 -2.05 17.96 -16.28
C LYS A 36 -0.94 19.03 -16.15
N PRO A 37 0.35 18.64 -16.21
CA PRO A 37 0.85 17.27 -16.28
C PRO A 37 0.62 16.50 -14.96
N GLY A 38 0.42 15.18 -15.06
CA GLY A 38 0.26 14.27 -13.93
C GLY A 38 0.55 12.84 -14.37
N ILE A 39 0.87 11.95 -13.43
CA ILE A 39 1.25 10.56 -13.70
C ILE A 39 0.07 9.79 -14.32
N THR A 40 0.32 9.12 -15.46
CA THR A 40 -0.62 8.18 -16.08
C THR A 40 -0.37 6.74 -15.62
N LEU A 41 -1.36 5.86 -15.81
CA LEU A 41 -1.17 4.44 -15.55
C LEU A 41 -0.03 3.87 -16.42
N GLU A 42 0.11 4.31 -17.68
CA GLU A 42 1.21 3.85 -18.55
C GLU A 42 2.59 4.27 -18.01
N ASP A 43 2.74 5.51 -17.53
CA ASP A 43 3.99 5.96 -16.89
C ASP A 43 4.34 5.08 -15.69
N THR A 44 3.33 4.70 -14.90
CA THR A 44 3.49 3.79 -13.77
C THR A 44 3.90 2.39 -14.20
N LEU A 45 3.30 1.84 -15.26
CA LEU A 45 3.64 0.51 -15.78
C LEU A 45 5.07 0.47 -16.36
N GLU A 46 5.49 1.52 -17.06
CA GLU A 46 6.88 1.67 -17.52
C GLU A 46 7.83 1.74 -16.33
N PHE A 47 7.47 2.49 -15.28
CA PHE A 47 8.29 2.57 -14.07
C PHE A 47 8.37 1.26 -13.32
N ILE A 48 7.29 0.48 -13.24
CA ILE A 48 7.31 -0.88 -12.67
C ILE A 48 8.31 -1.77 -13.41
N ASP A 49 8.39 -1.69 -14.74
CA ASP A 49 9.38 -2.45 -15.49
C ASP A 49 10.82 -2.04 -15.14
N ARG A 50 11.06 -0.75 -14.90
CA ARG A 50 12.35 -0.29 -14.37
C ARG A 50 12.60 -0.77 -12.94
N LEU A 51 11.58 -0.80 -12.08
CA LEU A 51 11.69 -1.26 -10.68
C LEU A 51 12.06 -2.74 -10.59
N LYS A 52 11.60 -3.58 -11.51
CA LYS A 52 11.98 -5.00 -11.59
C LYS A 52 13.49 -5.23 -11.79
N GLU A 53 14.19 -4.24 -12.35
CA GLU A 53 15.64 -4.29 -12.53
C GLU A 53 16.42 -3.84 -11.27
N THR A 54 15.72 -3.34 -10.25
CA THR A 54 16.32 -2.85 -9.01
C THR A 54 16.38 -3.93 -7.91
N LYS A 55 16.77 -3.53 -6.70
CA LYS A 55 16.86 -4.40 -5.51
C LYS A 55 15.76 -4.13 -4.48
N ILE A 56 14.62 -3.58 -4.90
CA ILE A 56 13.48 -3.43 -3.99
C ILE A 56 12.91 -4.80 -3.61
N ASP A 57 12.46 -4.93 -2.37
CA ASP A 57 11.93 -6.18 -1.82
C ASP A 57 10.40 -6.27 -1.96
N TYR A 58 9.69 -5.15 -2.09
CA TYR A 58 8.24 -5.12 -2.31
C TYR A 58 7.79 -3.82 -2.98
N LEU A 59 6.64 -3.88 -3.65
CA LEU A 59 5.93 -2.71 -4.15
C LEU A 59 4.65 -2.50 -3.35
N HIS A 60 4.44 -1.28 -2.86
CA HIS A 60 3.21 -0.88 -2.18
C HIS A 60 2.44 0.10 -3.07
N VAL A 61 1.24 -0.29 -3.52
CA VAL A 61 0.38 0.57 -4.34
C VAL A 61 -0.66 1.26 -3.48
N SER A 62 -0.61 2.59 -3.46
CA SER A 62 -1.49 3.47 -2.72
C SER A 62 -2.66 3.91 -3.57
N GLN A 63 -3.87 3.47 -3.22
CA GLN A 63 -5.12 3.97 -3.79
C GLN A 63 -6.13 4.30 -2.68
N GLY A 64 -7.16 5.09 -3.04
CA GLY A 64 -8.29 5.34 -2.14
C GLY A 64 -9.18 4.11 -1.94
N ASP A 65 -9.20 3.20 -2.91
CA ASP A 65 -9.94 1.94 -2.91
C ASP A 65 -9.10 0.88 -3.62
N VAL A 66 -8.95 -0.30 -3.02
CA VAL A 66 -8.23 -1.44 -3.60
C VAL A 66 -8.80 -1.86 -4.97
N TRP A 67 -10.11 -1.70 -5.15
CA TRP A 67 -10.84 -2.13 -6.35
C TRP A 67 -11.12 -0.98 -7.32
N ARG A 68 -10.38 0.14 -7.21
CA ARG A 68 -10.63 1.29 -8.08
C ARG A 68 -10.26 1.00 -9.54
N THR A 69 -11.07 1.53 -10.44
CA THR A 69 -10.71 1.71 -11.86
C THR A 69 -9.89 3.00 -12.06
N SER A 70 -9.54 3.31 -13.31
CA SER A 70 -8.67 4.44 -13.64
C SER A 70 -9.23 5.79 -13.18
N LEU A 71 -8.35 6.66 -12.67
CA LEU A 71 -8.66 8.07 -12.35
C LEU A 71 -8.80 8.93 -13.61
N ARG A 72 -8.15 8.50 -14.69
CA ARG A 72 -7.95 9.30 -15.91
C ARG A 72 -8.79 8.80 -17.08
N ASP A 73 -9.03 7.49 -17.14
CA ASP A 73 -9.89 6.85 -18.14
C ASP A 73 -11.20 6.37 -17.51
N GLN A 74 -12.24 7.19 -17.63
CA GLN A 74 -13.57 6.88 -17.11
C GLN A 74 -14.26 5.72 -17.83
N ASN A 75 -13.77 5.30 -19.00
CA ASN A 75 -14.34 4.18 -19.75
C ASN A 75 -13.70 2.84 -19.40
N SER A 76 -12.58 2.84 -18.68
CA SER A 76 -11.90 1.61 -18.28
C SER A 76 -12.65 0.94 -17.13
N SER A 77 -13.01 -0.33 -17.33
CA SER A 77 -13.55 -1.22 -16.30
C SER A 77 -12.48 -2.03 -15.58
N GLN A 78 -11.21 -1.86 -15.95
CA GLN A 78 -10.11 -2.63 -15.35
C GLN A 78 -9.76 -2.10 -13.97
N ILE A 79 -9.57 -3.01 -13.02
CA ILE A 79 -9.06 -2.68 -11.69
C ILE A 79 -7.57 -2.35 -11.79
N VAL A 80 -7.18 -1.15 -11.37
CA VAL A 80 -5.80 -0.65 -11.54
C VAL A 80 -4.79 -1.56 -10.83
N ASN A 81 -5.09 -2.01 -9.61
CA ASN A 81 -4.22 -2.95 -8.88
C ASN A 81 -4.06 -4.29 -9.60
N GLU A 82 -5.08 -4.79 -10.33
CA GLU A 82 -4.95 -6.03 -11.10
C GLU A 82 -4.05 -5.84 -12.32
N VAL A 83 -4.17 -4.70 -13.01
CA VAL A 83 -3.27 -4.34 -14.12
C VAL A 83 -1.83 -4.27 -13.63
N ILE A 84 -1.61 -3.62 -12.48
CA ILE A 84 -0.28 -3.53 -11.85
C ILE A 84 0.24 -4.90 -11.44
N ARG A 85 -0.57 -5.73 -10.76
CA ARG A 85 -0.18 -7.10 -10.36
C ARG A 85 0.25 -7.91 -11.58
N ASN A 86 -0.52 -7.85 -12.66
CA ASN A 86 -0.20 -8.55 -13.91
C ASN A 86 1.11 -8.04 -14.51
N ARG A 87 1.40 -6.74 -14.43
CA ARG A 87 2.68 -6.18 -14.86
C ARG A 87 3.81 -6.62 -13.94
N VAL A 88 3.67 -6.58 -12.62
CA VAL A 88 4.69 -7.04 -11.65
C VAL A 88 5.06 -8.51 -11.87
N ALA A 89 4.08 -9.34 -12.23
CA ALA A 89 4.28 -10.74 -12.65
C ALA A 89 5.11 -11.57 -11.63
N GLY A 90 4.89 -11.34 -10.33
CA GLY A 90 5.55 -12.08 -9.26
C GLY A 90 7.03 -11.74 -9.04
N THR A 91 7.55 -10.66 -9.65
CA THR A 91 8.96 -10.25 -9.45
C THR A 91 9.26 -9.89 -7.99
N PHE A 92 8.29 -9.29 -7.31
CA PHE A 92 8.31 -9.00 -5.88
C PHE A 92 6.87 -8.99 -5.35
N PRO A 93 6.66 -9.19 -4.03
CA PRO A 93 5.34 -9.08 -3.41
C PRO A 93 4.70 -7.71 -3.62
N LEU A 94 3.40 -7.72 -3.89
CA LEU A 94 2.55 -6.54 -4.03
C LEU A 94 1.70 -6.31 -2.79
N ILE A 95 1.92 -5.17 -2.14
CA ILE A 95 1.08 -4.67 -1.04
C ILE A 95 0.07 -3.68 -1.62
N VAL A 96 -1.22 -3.91 -1.39
CA VAL A 96 -2.29 -2.98 -1.78
C VAL A 96 -2.91 -2.29 -0.57
N VAL A 97 -3.37 -1.06 -0.76
CA VAL A 97 -4.16 -0.32 0.24
C VAL A 97 -5.30 0.45 -0.43
N GLY A 98 -6.37 0.66 0.32
CA GLY A 98 -7.49 1.53 -0.06
C GLY A 98 -8.81 1.03 0.48
N SER A 99 -9.38 1.75 1.45
CA SER A 99 -10.73 1.52 2.01
C SER A 99 -11.04 0.07 2.46
N VAL A 100 -10.03 -0.74 2.79
CA VAL A 100 -10.24 -2.07 3.40
C VAL A 100 -10.45 -1.89 4.89
N LYS A 101 -11.61 -2.31 5.39
CA LYS A 101 -11.99 -2.11 6.79
C LYS A 101 -12.21 -3.42 7.53
N THR A 102 -12.99 -4.31 6.93
CA THR A 102 -13.48 -5.54 7.57
C THR A 102 -12.61 -6.76 7.24
N PRO A 103 -12.61 -7.80 8.08
CA PRO A 103 -11.91 -9.06 7.81
C PRO A 103 -12.32 -9.67 6.46
N GLN A 104 -13.60 -9.58 6.11
CA GLN A 104 -14.13 -10.08 4.84
C GLN A 104 -13.59 -9.31 3.62
N GLU A 105 -13.43 -7.99 3.74
CA GLU A 105 -12.82 -7.17 2.68
C GLU A 105 -11.33 -7.47 2.52
N ALA A 106 -10.61 -7.63 3.64
CA ALA A 106 -9.20 -8.02 3.64
C ALA A 106 -9.01 -9.40 3.00
N GLU A 107 -9.80 -10.39 3.41
CA GLU A 107 -9.82 -11.75 2.83
C GLU A 107 -10.11 -11.73 1.33
N LYS A 108 -11.07 -10.91 0.88
CA LYS A 108 -11.35 -10.73 -0.55
C LYS A 108 -10.14 -10.19 -1.30
N ALA A 109 -9.44 -9.21 -0.74
CA ALA A 109 -8.26 -8.62 -1.39
C ALA A 109 -7.05 -9.57 -1.38
N CYS A 110 -6.81 -10.31 -0.29
CA CYS A 110 -5.75 -11.31 -0.19
C CYS A 110 -5.91 -12.48 -1.20
N LYS A 111 -7.13 -12.75 -1.69
CA LYS A 111 -7.33 -13.71 -2.79
C LYS A 111 -6.76 -13.23 -4.13
N SER A 112 -6.59 -11.92 -4.29
CA SER A 112 -6.09 -11.31 -5.52
C SER A 112 -4.68 -10.76 -5.40
N PHE A 113 -4.22 -10.36 -4.21
CA PHE A 113 -2.95 -9.66 -3.99
C PHE A 113 -2.16 -10.29 -2.85
N ASP A 114 -0.84 -10.11 -2.84
CA ASP A 114 0.04 -10.80 -1.89
C ASP A 114 -0.14 -10.32 -0.45
N MET A 115 -0.37 -9.01 -0.27
CA MET A 115 -0.60 -8.40 1.04
C MET A 115 -1.57 -7.22 0.95
N VAL A 116 -2.29 -7.00 2.05
CA VAL A 116 -3.24 -5.88 2.19
C VAL A 116 -2.84 -5.05 3.40
N ALA A 117 -2.67 -3.75 3.21
CA ALA A 117 -2.36 -2.83 4.29
C ALA A 117 -3.62 -2.19 4.87
N LEU A 118 -3.65 -2.04 6.19
CA LEU A 118 -4.70 -1.36 6.95
C LEU A 118 -4.18 -0.01 7.45
N GLY A 119 -4.85 1.07 7.05
CA GLY A 119 -4.51 2.44 7.45
C GLY A 119 -5.23 2.84 8.74
N HIS A 120 -6.40 3.48 8.59
CA HIS A 120 -7.23 3.92 9.72
C HIS A 120 -7.56 2.78 10.69
N GLU A 121 -7.73 1.57 10.19
CA GLU A 121 -8.22 0.47 11.02
C GLU A 121 -7.15 -0.01 12.00
N SER A 122 -5.88 0.13 11.63
CA SER A 122 -4.74 -0.06 12.55
C SER A 122 -4.65 1.03 13.62
N LEU A 123 -5.18 2.22 13.37
CA LEU A 123 -5.24 3.32 14.36
C LEU A 123 -6.46 3.16 15.28
N TRP A 124 -7.61 2.81 14.72
CA TRP A 124 -8.84 2.63 15.48
C TRP A 124 -8.78 1.38 16.36
N GLU A 125 -8.20 0.31 15.83
CA GLU A 125 -8.05 -0.96 16.51
C GLU A 125 -6.60 -1.48 16.34
N PRO A 126 -5.68 -1.12 17.24
CA PRO A 126 -4.29 -1.58 17.16
C PRO A 126 -4.12 -3.11 17.25
N LYS A 127 -5.15 -3.82 17.76
CA LYS A 127 -5.18 -5.29 17.84
C LYS A 127 -6.02 -5.93 16.72
N TRP A 128 -6.27 -5.22 15.62
CA TRP A 128 -7.20 -5.67 14.58
C TRP A 128 -6.84 -7.07 14.07
N VAL A 129 -5.57 -7.29 13.71
CA VAL A 129 -5.08 -8.57 13.20
C VAL A 129 -5.24 -9.67 14.24
N GLN A 130 -4.85 -9.39 15.49
CA GLN A 130 -4.95 -10.36 16.58
C GLN A 130 -6.40 -10.73 16.89
N LYS A 131 -7.36 -9.80 16.75
CA LYS A 131 -8.79 -10.09 16.92
C LYS A 131 -9.29 -11.02 15.82
N VAL A 132 -8.90 -10.79 14.57
CA VAL A 132 -9.22 -11.69 13.45
C VAL A 132 -8.62 -13.08 13.67
N GLU A 133 -7.34 -13.16 14.02
CA GLU A 133 -6.65 -14.44 14.27
C GLU A 133 -7.29 -15.25 15.41
N ASN A 134 -7.87 -14.58 16.40
CA ASN A 134 -8.56 -15.21 17.53
C ASN A 134 -10.06 -15.48 17.27
N GLY A 135 -10.59 -15.15 16.09
CA GLY A 135 -12.01 -15.28 15.77
C GLY A 135 -12.92 -14.30 16.52
N ASP A 136 -12.36 -13.22 17.08
CA ASP A 136 -13.08 -12.19 17.84
C ASP A 136 -13.39 -10.96 16.97
N GLU A 137 -13.85 -11.20 15.74
CA GLU A 137 -14.13 -10.13 14.77
C GLU A 137 -15.20 -9.14 15.27
N SER A 138 -16.13 -9.61 16.11
CA SER A 138 -17.20 -8.78 16.67
C SER A 138 -16.71 -7.72 17.67
N ALA A 139 -15.51 -7.89 18.22
CA ALA A 139 -14.89 -6.93 19.12
C ALA A 139 -14.06 -5.87 18.39
N ILE A 140 -13.95 -5.91 17.06
CA ILE A 140 -13.19 -4.92 16.30
C ILE A 140 -13.86 -3.55 16.38
N ARG A 141 -13.09 -2.53 16.80
CA ARG A 141 -13.54 -1.14 16.82
C ARG A 141 -13.43 -0.53 15.41
N TYR A 142 -14.55 -0.01 14.90
CA TYR A 142 -14.64 0.67 13.58
C TYR A 142 -14.92 2.18 13.69
N SER A 143 -14.86 2.74 14.89
CA SER A 143 -15.03 4.17 15.14
C SER A 143 -14.30 4.57 16.40
N VAL A 144 -13.82 5.80 16.45
CA VAL A 144 -13.06 6.35 17.58
C VAL A 144 -13.76 7.60 18.11
N SER A 145 -14.03 7.62 19.40
CA SER A 145 -14.49 8.79 20.14
C SER A 145 -13.30 9.63 20.61
N LYS A 146 -13.54 10.86 21.11
CA LYS A 146 -12.46 11.70 21.65
C LYS A 146 -11.84 11.07 22.90
N GLU A 147 -12.66 10.37 23.66
CA GLU A 147 -12.30 9.68 24.90
C GLU A 147 -11.33 8.51 24.63
N ASP A 148 -11.46 7.86 23.47
CA ASP A 148 -10.58 6.75 23.05
C ASP A 148 -9.16 7.23 22.68
N LEU A 149 -8.96 8.52 22.36
CA LEU A 149 -7.68 9.02 21.86
C LEU A 149 -6.52 8.82 22.84
N ILE A 150 -6.79 8.96 24.14
CA ILE A 150 -5.78 8.79 25.20
C ILE A 150 -5.28 7.34 25.24
N ASP A 151 -6.22 6.38 25.23
CA ASP A 151 -5.91 4.95 25.22
C ASP A 151 -5.18 4.53 23.93
N LEU A 152 -5.54 5.13 22.79
CA LEU A 152 -4.89 4.90 21.51
C LEU A 152 -3.55 5.63 21.33
N GLY A 153 -3.13 6.44 22.31
CA GLY A 153 -1.91 7.25 22.20
C GLY A 153 -1.96 8.32 21.10
N ILE A 154 -3.17 8.70 20.66
CA ILE A 154 -3.39 9.71 19.63
C ILE A 154 -3.51 11.08 20.30
N GLN A 155 -2.62 12.00 19.95
CA GLN A 155 -2.69 13.39 20.42
C GLN A 155 -3.94 14.06 19.82
N PRO A 156 -4.78 14.73 20.65
CA PRO A 156 -5.88 15.52 20.12
C PRO A 156 -5.34 16.65 19.23
N SER A 157 -6.09 17.02 18.20
CA SER A 157 -5.74 18.16 17.34
C SER A 157 -5.55 19.41 18.19
N TYR A 158 -4.50 20.20 17.91
CA TYR A 158 -4.29 21.50 18.53
C TYR A 158 -5.57 22.34 18.36
N VAL A 159 -6.16 22.75 19.49
CA VAL A 159 -7.28 23.70 19.56
C VAL A 159 -6.71 25.11 19.71
#